data_AF-U5DSI9-F1
#
_entry.id   AF-U5DSI9-F1
#
_cell.length_a   1.000
_cell.length_b   1.000
_cell.length_c   1.000
_cell.angle_alpha   90.00
_cell.angle_beta   90.00
_cell.angle_gamma   90.00
#
_symmetry.space_group_name_H-M   'P 1'
#
loop_
_entity.id
_entity.type
_entity.pdbx_description
1 polymer ?
#
loop_
_entity_poly.entity_id
_entity_poly.type
_entity_poly.pdbx_seq_one_letter_code
_entity_poly.pdbx_strand_id
1 'polypeptide(L)'
;MSSQTQTSASESRLVLTDLWETTVMGNTKPMSSQLPERKMHWIRWVLTTLWLLIIASLFYDPWTAVLTTPDHLWSPLRLTDNCVAVQGQCMVQEPYPLGATLFWGAIVPSGIFILLIFGHELWRQICPLSFLSQIPRALGKQRILRREDKKTGTVRFKLAMVKSNSWLGRNYEYIQFSYLFVGLCGRILFFDANRFVLGSWLVFTIVASIAVGYFYGGKSWCQYFCPMAPVQSVFSEPRGLLGSKAHTSDSRTTQSMCRTVTPEGNEQSACVACQSPCIDIDSERTYWDSISSPQESLTRYGYLGLMVGFFVYYYLYAGNWGYYFSGVWSRDPNQLASLMKPGLYLFDQPIGIPKLIAVPLVLGAFTLTAILLGRWLTNRAKIHQLQRNPKIGADLVQHRFFVLTTFVAFNFFFFFAGRPFLRLTPLGVEVFFDAVIFVASTLWARQSWARNPALYSREKLAGSLRKQLEKLKLNSSRFLEGRHLEDLNPDEVYVLAKVLPDFTREKQRQAYKGVVREFLAEGYVNPANSLNRLHHLRKELDISDNEHNLVLEELGIEDPDLLSPYRPHSLEDQIRLSAYKDLLERLLYLRKNQTNLVTVELTSQEAAVLRSLSREYAISPMEADRIFRDLNASL
;
A
#
# COMPACT_ATOMS: atom_id res chain seq x y z
N MET A 1 -10.30 -46.94 19.98
CA MET A 1 -9.53 -46.96 18.71
C MET A 1 -10.14 -45.98 17.68
N SER A 2 -10.31 -44.69 18.04
CA SER A 2 -10.89 -43.68 17.12
C SER A 2 -10.26 -42.29 17.25
N SER A 3 -9.08 -42.17 17.87
CA SER A 3 -8.37 -40.89 18.06
C SER A 3 -7.11 -40.73 17.19
N GLN A 4 -6.72 -41.75 16.42
CA GLN A 4 -5.50 -41.71 15.58
C GLN A 4 -5.75 -41.38 14.11
N THR A 5 -7.00 -41.32 13.65
CA THR A 5 -7.32 -41.08 12.23
C THR A 5 -7.55 -39.61 11.86
N GLN A 6 -7.65 -38.69 12.83
CA GLN A 6 -7.86 -37.25 12.54
C GLN A 6 -6.57 -36.42 12.47
N THR A 7 -5.49 -36.83 13.12
CA THR A 7 -4.18 -36.16 13.03
C THR A 7 -3.47 -36.45 11.69
N SER A 8 -3.61 -37.68 11.20
CA SER A 8 -3.07 -38.08 9.88
C SER A 8 -3.67 -37.28 8.72
N ALA A 9 -4.96 -36.89 8.78
CA ALA A 9 -5.63 -36.17 7.70
C ALA A 9 -5.31 -34.67 7.63
N SER A 10 -4.84 -34.05 8.73
CA SER A 10 -4.39 -32.65 8.72
C SER A 10 -2.93 -32.53 8.28
N GLU A 11 -2.07 -33.48 8.67
CA GLU A 11 -0.68 -33.53 8.22
C GLU A 11 -0.58 -33.88 6.73
N SER A 12 -1.39 -34.82 6.23
CA SER A 12 -1.40 -35.15 4.80
C SER A 12 -1.94 -34.02 3.90
N ARG A 13 -2.77 -33.10 4.43
CA ARG A 13 -3.21 -31.90 3.69
C ARG A 13 -2.13 -30.82 3.62
N LEU A 14 -1.32 -30.67 4.66
CA LEU A 14 -0.16 -29.75 4.67
C LEU A 14 0.95 -30.24 3.73
N VAL A 15 1.24 -31.55 3.74
CA VAL A 15 2.24 -32.15 2.87
C VAL A 15 1.82 -32.10 1.39
N LEU A 16 0.53 -32.29 1.07
CA LEU A 16 0.03 -32.17 -0.30
C LEU A 16 -0.06 -30.72 -0.81
N THR A 17 -0.21 -29.73 0.08
CA THR A 17 -0.09 -28.30 -0.32
C THR A 17 1.37 -27.92 -0.61
N ASP A 18 2.33 -28.42 0.18
CA ASP A 18 3.76 -28.14 -0.02
C ASP A 18 4.34 -28.86 -1.26
N LEU A 19 3.87 -30.07 -1.55
CA LEU A 19 4.24 -30.81 -2.77
C LEU A 19 3.65 -30.18 -4.05
N TRP A 20 2.54 -29.42 -3.96
CA TRP A 20 1.96 -28.76 -5.13
C TRP A 20 2.57 -27.37 -5.40
N GLU A 21 2.96 -26.63 -4.35
CA GLU A 21 3.73 -25.39 -4.51
C GLU A 21 5.07 -25.66 -5.21
N THR A 22 5.74 -26.76 -4.88
CA THR A 22 7.01 -27.15 -5.50
C THR A 22 6.88 -27.66 -6.95
N THR A 23 5.75 -28.28 -7.32
CA THR A 23 5.61 -28.95 -8.63
C THR A 23 4.99 -28.06 -9.73
N VAL A 24 4.21 -27.04 -9.37
CA VAL A 24 3.55 -26.14 -10.36
C VAL A 24 4.13 -24.72 -10.35
N MET A 25 4.76 -24.28 -9.24
CA MET A 25 5.60 -23.09 -9.20
C MET A 25 7.06 -23.52 -9.04
N GLY A 26 7.60 -24.20 -10.05
CA GLY A 26 9.03 -24.51 -10.06
C GLY A 26 9.83 -23.25 -9.85
N ASN A 27 10.69 -23.24 -8.81
CA ASN A 27 11.80 -22.34 -8.42
C ASN A 27 12.05 -21.04 -9.23
N THR A 28 10.99 -20.36 -9.68
CA THR A 28 11.08 -19.02 -10.19
C THR A 28 11.16 -18.16 -8.96
N LYS A 29 12.35 -17.63 -8.68
CA LYS A 29 12.51 -16.35 -7.98
C LYS A 29 11.27 -15.53 -8.31
N PRO A 30 10.46 -15.08 -7.33
CA PRO A 30 9.39 -14.16 -7.67
C PRO A 30 10.04 -13.07 -8.51
N MET A 31 9.55 -12.89 -9.73
CA MET A 31 10.07 -11.92 -10.69
C MET A 31 9.71 -10.52 -10.19
N SER A 32 10.33 -10.12 -9.10
CA SER A 32 10.50 -8.76 -8.64
C SER A 32 11.97 -8.48 -8.80
N SER A 33 12.40 -8.30 -10.05
CA SER A 33 13.60 -7.53 -10.32
C SER A 33 13.43 -6.23 -9.54
N GLN A 34 14.26 -6.02 -8.51
CA GLN A 34 14.37 -4.72 -7.86
C GLN A 34 14.72 -3.75 -8.98
N LEU A 35 13.73 -2.99 -9.46
CA LEU A 35 13.95 -2.08 -10.57
C LEU A 35 14.79 -0.94 -10.03
N PRO A 36 15.96 -0.67 -10.63
CA PRO A 36 16.80 0.42 -10.19
C PRO A 36 16.00 1.73 -10.19
N GLU A 37 16.11 2.51 -9.12
CA GLU A 37 15.37 3.76 -8.93
C GLU A 37 15.61 4.73 -10.10
N ARG A 38 16.79 4.69 -10.74
CA ARG A 38 17.10 5.47 -11.95
C ARG A 38 16.20 5.11 -13.14
N LYS A 39 15.94 3.82 -13.39
CA LYS A 39 15.04 3.37 -14.46
C LYS A 39 13.60 3.74 -14.13
N MET A 40 13.21 3.52 -12.87
CA MET A 40 11.86 3.85 -12.42
C MET A 40 11.59 5.37 -12.50
N HIS A 41 12.58 6.20 -12.19
CA HIS A 41 12.47 7.65 -12.33
C HIS A 41 12.19 8.08 -13.77
N TRP A 42 12.83 7.44 -14.77
CA TRP A 42 12.52 7.69 -16.19
C TRP A 42 11.10 7.25 -16.55
N ILE A 43 10.68 6.05 -16.10
CA ILE A 43 9.31 5.54 -16.31
C ILE A 43 8.27 6.52 -15.72
N ARG A 44 8.51 7.06 -14.51
CA ARG A 44 7.64 8.06 -13.88
C ARG A 44 7.50 9.32 -14.72
N TRP A 45 8.59 9.82 -15.32
CA TRP A 45 8.53 10.96 -16.22
C TRP A 45 7.70 10.66 -17.47
N VAL A 46 7.90 9.50 -18.12
CA VAL A 46 7.12 9.11 -19.30
C VAL A 46 5.63 9.02 -18.97
N LEU A 47 5.26 8.32 -17.89
CA LEU A 47 3.87 8.18 -17.47
C LEU A 47 3.24 9.52 -17.07
N THR A 48 3.99 10.38 -16.38
CA THR A 48 3.51 11.71 -15.99
C THR A 48 3.31 12.59 -17.21
N THR A 49 4.22 12.58 -18.18
CA THR A 49 4.08 13.31 -19.44
C THR A 49 2.86 12.81 -20.22
N LEU A 50 2.68 11.49 -20.35
CA LEU A 50 1.50 10.92 -21.01
C LEU A 50 0.20 11.34 -20.31
N TRP A 51 0.18 11.32 -18.97
CA TRP A 51 -0.98 11.75 -18.20
C TRP A 51 -1.28 13.25 -18.37
N LEU A 52 -0.25 14.10 -18.38
CA LEU A 52 -0.40 15.54 -18.65
C LEU A 52 -0.88 15.82 -20.08
N LEU A 53 -0.44 15.02 -21.07
CA LEU A 53 -0.96 15.09 -22.44
C LEU A 53 -2.44 14.73 -22.51
N ILE A 54 -2.88 13.72 -21.76
CA ILE A 54 -4.31 13.37 -21.66
C ILE A 54 -5.09 14.52 -21.03
N ILE A 55 -4.58 15.12 -19.94
CA ILE A 55 -5.23 16.29 -19.34
C ILE A 55 -5.30 17.46 -20.33
N ALA A 56 -4.23 17.73 -21.07
CA ALA A 56 -4.22 18.76 -22.11
C ALA A 56 -5.26 18.47 -23.21
N SER A 57 -5.41 17.21 -23.62
CA SER A 57 -6.42 16.79 -24.60
C SER A 57 -7.86 17.06 -24.14
N LEU A 58 -8.12 17.08 -22.83
CA LEU A 58 -9.45 17.43 -22.31
C LEU A 58 -9.81 18.90 -22.56
N PHE A 59 -8.83 19.79 -22.69
CA PHE A 59 -9.07 21.20 -23.02
C PHE A 59 -9.09 21.43 -24.53
N TYR A 60 -8.19 20.76 -25.25
CA TYR A 60 -8.04 20.90 -26.69
C TYR A 60 -7.67 19.58 -27.35
N ASP A 61 -8.60 19.05 -28.16
CA ASP A 61 -8.40 17.84 -28.94
C ASP A 61 -8.95 18.04 -30.36
N PRO A 62 -8.07 18.31 -31.34
CA PRO A 62 -8.48 18.54 -32.73
C PRO A 62 -8.60 17.25 -33.54
N TRP A 63 -8.13 16.11 -33.04
CA TRP A 63 -7.87 14.93 -33.88
C TRP A 63 -8.67 13.70 -33.48
N THR A 64 -8.84 13.41 -32.18
CA THR A 64 -9.40 12.10 -31.81
C THR A 64 -10.88 11.95 -32.12
N ALA A 65 -11.63 13.06 -32.25
CA ALA A 65 -13.03 13.02 -32.66
C ALA A 65 -13.22 12.37 -34.03
N VAL A 66 -12.23 12.50 -34.93
CA VAL A 66 -12.21 11.89 -36.27
C VAL A 66 -12.21 10.35 -36.21
N LEU A 67 -11.77 9.75 -35.09
CA LEU A 67 -11.80 8.30 -34.90
C LEU A 67 -13.20 7.77 -34.56
N THR A 68 -14.11 8.65 -34.13
CA THR A 68 -15.47 8.26 -33.71
C THR A 68 -16.52 8.53 -34.79
N THR A 69 -16.14 9.09 -35.93
CA THR A 69 -17.08 9.38 -37.02
C THR A 69 -17.66 8.09 -37.60
N PRO A 70 -18.99 8.04 -37.84
CA PRO A 70 -19.66 6.83 -38.33
C PRO A 70 -19.18 6.42 -39.73
N ASP A 71 -18.81 7.40 -40.56
CA ASP A 71 -18.39 7.20 -41.95
C ASP A 71 -17.00 6.53 -42.09
N HIS A 72 -16.22 6.51 -41.01
CA HIS A 72 -14.86 5.95 -41.01
C HIS A 72 -14.89 4.46 -40.67
N LEU A 73 -15.16 3.63 -41.69
CA LEU A 73 -15.24 2.16 -41.59
C LEU A 73 -13.96 1.49 -41.05
N TRP A 74 -12.81 2.17 -41.14
CA TRP A 74 -11.52 1.68 -40.66
C TRP A 74 -11.34 1.82 -39.15
N SER A 75 -12.13 2.68 -38.49
CA SER A 75 -12.02 2.88 -37.05
C SER A 75 -12.94 1.90 -36.30
N PRO A 76 -12.41 1.09 -35.37
CA PRO A 76 -13.23 0.25 -34.49
C PRO A 76 -14.00 1.07 -33.44
N LEU A 77 -13.68 2.36 -33.28
CA LEU A 77 -14.31 3.29 -32.34
C LEU A 77 -15.47 4.08 -32.98
N ARG A 78 -15.83 3.77 -34.23
CA ARG A 78 -16.92 4.44 -34.95
C ARG A 78 -18.27 4.19 -34.28
N LEU A 79 -19.14 5.19 -34.37
CA LEU A 79 -20.52 5.12 -33.91
C LEU A 79 -21.34 4.19 -34.82
N THR A 80 -21.90 3.11 -34.28
CA THR A 80 -22.76 2.16 -35.01
C THR A 80 -24.24 2.29 -34.69
N ASP A 81 -24.57 2.73 -33.46
CA ASP A 81 -25.95 2.87 -32.98
C ASP A 81 -26.38 4.35 -32.95
N ASN A 82 -27.42 4.68 -33.71
CA ASN A 82 -27.92 6.05 -33.84
C ASN A 82 -28.74 6.54 -32.62
N CYS A 83 -29.11 5.63 -31.72
CA CYS A 83 -30.06 5.92 -30.65
C CYS A 83 -29.84 5.06 -29.40
N VAL A 84 -29.57 5.69 -28.26
CA VAL A 84 -29.57 5.03 -26.94
C VAL A 84 -30.70 5.62 -26.09
N ALA A 85 -31.57 4.76 -25.58
CA ALA A 85 -32.69 5.17 -24.74
C ALA A 85 -32.20 5.59 -23.34
N VAL A 86 -32.54 6.81 -22.93
CA VAL A 86 -32.28 7.35 -21.60
C VAL A 86 -33.59 7.96 -21.09
N GLN A 87 -34.15 7.41 -20.02
CA GLN A 87 -35.45 7.86 -19.47
C GLN A 87 -36.59 7.85 -20.50
N GLY A 88 -36.60 6.83 -21.38
CA GLY A 88 -37.58 6.71 -22.47
C GLY A 88 -37.34 7.65 -23.66
N GLN A 89 -36.31 8.51 -23.63
CA GLN A 89 -35.95 9.40 -24.74
C GLN A 89 -34.74 8.86 -25.50
N CYS A 90 -34.78 8.95 -26.83
CA CYS A 90 -33.68 8.60 -27.69
C CYS A 90 -32.61 9.69 -27.67
N MET A 91 -31.39 9.38 -27.20
CA MET A 91 -30.24 10.27 -27.32
C MET A 91 -29.44 9.94 -28.58
N VAL A 92 -29.37 10.92 -29.48
CA VAL A 92 -28.55 10.86 -30.71
C VAL A 92 -27.08 11.06 -30.35
N GLN A 93 -26.22 10.25 -30.95
CA GLN A 93 -24.79 10.24 -30.66
C GLN A 93 -24.03 11.09 -31.69
N GLU A 94 -23.25 12.06 -31.22
CA GLU A 94 -22.35 12.86 -32.04
C GLU A 94 -20.89 12.38 -31.91
N PRO A 95 -20.04 12.58 -32.95
CA PRO A 95 -18.60 12.32 -32.84
C PRO A 95 -17.98 13.10 -31.68
N TYR A 96 -17.15 12.43 -30.88
CA TYR A 96 -16.67 12.96 -29.61
C TYR A 96 -15.17 12.70 -29.39
N PRO A 97 -14.46 13.60 -28.68
CA PRO A 97 -13.08 13.37 -28.28
C PRO A 97 -12.91 12.20 -27.30
N LEU A 98 -11.86 11.41 -27.47
CA LEU A 98 -11.65 10.17 -26.70
C LEU A 98 -11.12 10.38 -25.28
N GLY A 99 -10.61 11.57 -24.92
CA GLY A 99 -9.89 11.80 -23.66
C GLY A 99 -10.66 11.34 -22.41
N ALA A 100 -11.92 11.74 -22.24
CA ALA A 100 -12.74 11.35 -21.09
C ALA A 100 -13.05 9.84 -21.08
N THR A 101 -13.35 9.28 -22.25
CA THR A 101 -13.68 7.86 -22.42
C THR A 101 -12.47 6.96 -22.14
N LEU A 102 -11.27 7.35 -22.59
CA LEU A 102 -10.02 6.65 -22.29
C LEU A 102 -9.68 6.73 -20.80
N PHE A 103 -9.83 7.90 -20.19
CA PHE A 103 -9.55 8.08 -18.77
C PHE A 103 -10.41 7.17 -17.90
N TRP A 104 -11.73 7.20 -18.09
CA TRP A 104 -12.66 6.42 -17.27
C TRP A 104 -12.80 4.95 -17.69
N GLY A 105 -12.72 4.66 -18.99
CA GLY A 105 -12.96 3.34 -19.54
C GLY A 105 -11.72 2.45 -19.67
N ALA A 106 -10.51 3.02 -19.68
CA ALA A 106 -9.27 2.26 -19.81
C ALA A 106 -8.27 2.52 -18.67
N ILE A 107 -7.95 3.79 -18.38
CA ILE A 107 -6.87 4.14 -17.43
C ILE A 107 -7.25 3.76 -15.99
N VAL A 108 -8.43 4.15 -15.53
CA VAL A 108 -8.91 3.82 -14.18
C VAL A 108 -9.02 2.31 -13.96
N PRO A 109 -9.67 1.53 -14.87
CA PRO A 109 -9.71 0.07 -14.74
C PRO A 109 -8.32 -0.59 -14.77
N SER A 110 -7.40 -0.10 -15.62
CA SER A 110 -6.03 -0.60 -15.66
C SER A 110 -5.31 -0.39 -14.33
N GLY A 111 -5.51 0.74 -13.66
CA GLY A 111 -4.96 0.99 -12.33
C GLY A 111 -5.45 -0.01 -11.27
N ILE A 112 -6.74 -0.36 -11.30
CA ILE A 112 -7.34 -1.34 -10.37
C ILE A 112 -6.80 -2.76 -10.66
N PHE A 113 -6.64 -3.13 -11.93
CA PHE A 113 -6.02 -4.39 -12.30
C PHE A 113 -4.56 -4.47 -11.78
N ILE A 114 -3.78 -3.41 -11.99
CA ILE A 114 -2.39 -3.31 -11.51
C ILE A 114 -2.31 -3.45 -9.99
N LEU A 115 -3.23 -2.81 -9.26
CA LEU A 115 -3.28 -2.87 -7.79
C LEU A 115 -3.45 -4.30 -7.26
N LEU A 116 -4.32 -5.12 -7.87
CA LEU A 116 -4.52 -6.50 -7.44
C LEU A 116 -3.35 -7.41 -7.82
N ILE A 117 -2.84 -7.26 -9.05
CA ILE A 117 -1.77 -8.13 -9.58
C ILE A 117 -0.42 -7.79 -8.96
N PHE A 118 0.05 -6.55 -9.10
CA PHE A 118 1.39 -6.14 -8.70
C PHE A 118 1.43 -5.56 -7.28
N GLY A 119 0.28 -5.32 -6.68
CA GLY A 119 0.17 -4.77 -5.34
C GLY A 119 0.44 -3.27 -5.30
N HIS A 120 0.48 -2.76 -4.07
CA HIS A 120 0.68 -1.35 -3.81
C HIS A 120 2.08 -0.86 -4.21
N GLU A 121 3.08 -1.76 -4.22
CA GLU A 121 4.48 -1.41 -4.43
C GLU A 121 4.74 -0.85 -5.82
N LEU A 122 4.22 -1.52 -6.85
CA LEU A 122 4.33 -1.04 -8.22
C LEU A 122 3.44 0.19 -8.44
N TRP A 123 2.19 0.15 -7.95
CA TRP A 123 1.24 1.26 -8.10
C TRP A 123 1.80 2.59 -7.59
N ARG A 124 2.41 2.57 -6.39
CA ARG A 124 3.00 3.77 -5.77
C ARG A 124 4.14 4.35 -6.59
N GLN A 125 4.86 3.51 -7.32
CA GLN A 125 5.98 3.93 -8.15
C GLN A 125 5.56 4.47 -9.50
N ILE A 126 4.47 3.98 -10.07
CA ILE A 126 3.98 4.44 -11.39
C ILE A 126 2.98 5.60 -11.29
N CYS A 127 2.42 5.85 -10.09
CA CYS A 127 1.40 6.88 -9.86
C CYS A 127 1.95 8.30 -10.14
N PRO A 128 1.43 9.01 -11.17
CA PRO A 128 1.89 10.36 -11.50
C PRO A 128 1.69 11.37 -10.35
N LEU A 129 0.57 11.26 -9.62
CA LEU A 129 0.30 12.12 -8.46
C LEU A 129 1.33 11.93 -7.33
N SER A 130 1.76 10.69 -7.08
CA SER A 130 2.80 10.43 -6.07
C SER A 130 4.16 10.98 -6.49
N PHE A 131 4.42 11.07 -7.79
CA PHE A 131 5.65 11.66 -8.33
C PHE A 131 5.59 13.20 -8.22
N LEU A 132 4.52 13.82 -8.70
CA LEU A 132 4.34 15.27 -8.66
C LEU A 132 4.27 15.82 -7.22
N SER A 133 3.67 15.09 -6.27
CA SER A 133 3.64 15.53 -4.87
C SER A 133 5.03 15.65 -4.23
N GLN A 134 6.07 15.05 -4.83
CA GLN A 134 7.44 15.12 -4.35
C GLN A 134 8.25 16.28 -4.96
N ILE A 135 7.69 17.07 -5.87
CA ILE A 135 8.35 18.26 -6.46
C ILE A 135 8.87 19.23 -5.39
N PRO A 136 8.09 19.59 -4.33
CA PRO A 136 8.58 20.51 -3.29
C PRO A 136 9.82 19.97 -2.56
N ARG A 137 9.91 18.65 -2.38
CA ARG A 137 11.09 17.99 -1.83
C ARG A 137 12.28 18.07 -2.79
N ALA A 138 12.07 17.74 -4.06
CA ALA A 138 13.11 17.79 -5.08
C ALA A 138 13.68 19.21 -5.27
N LEU A 139 12.84 20.24 -5.06
CA LEU A 139 13.24 21.65 -5.08
C LEU A 139 13.84 22.16 -3.75
N GLY A 140 13.86 21.34 -2.68
CA GLY A 140 14.28 21.76 -1.34
C GLY A 140 13.35 22.81 -0.69
N LYS A 141 12.16 23.02 -1.24
CA LYS A 141 11.17 24.02 -0.80
C LYS A 141 10.05 23.33 -0.02
N GLN A 142 10.35 22.79 1.16
CA GLN A 142 9.34 22.23 2.07
C GLN A 142 9.13 23.14 3.28
N ARG A 143 7.93 23.09 3.88
CA ARG A 143 7.61 23.88 5.08
C ARG A 143 8.42 23.38 6.28
N ILE A 144 9.16 24.31 6.86
CA ILE A 144 9.98 24.08 8.05
C ILE A 144 9.33 24.82 9.21
N LEU A 145 9.09 24.11 10.31
CA LEU A 145 8.56 24.68 11.54
C LEU A 145 9.71 25.13 12.44
N ARG A 146 9.62 26.39 12.89
CA ARG A 146 10.45 26.93 13.97
C ARG A 146 9.85 26.48 15.30
N ARG A 147 10.59 25.71 16.08
CA ARG A 147 10.20 25.28 17.43
C ARG A 147 11.29 25.67 18.41
N GLU A 148 10.93 26.49 19.37
CA GLU A 148 11.79 26.84 20.49
C GLU A 148 11.64 25.79 21.58
N ASP A 149 12.76 25.29 22.06
CA ASP A 149 12.75 24.44 23.25
C ASP A 149 12.62 25.32 24.49
N LYS A 150 11.52 25.14 25.23
CA LYS A 150 11.23 25.91 26.44
C LYS A 150 12.31 25.73 27.52
N LYS A 151 13.09 24.64 27.48
CA LYS A 151 14.15 24.37 28.47
C LYS A 151 15.51 24.95 28.09
N THR A 152 15.82 25.06 26.80
CA THR A 152 17.17 25.47 26.33
C THR A 152 17.19 26.79 25.57
N GLY A 153 16.03 27.41 25.29
CA GLY A 153 15.94 28.68 24.54
C GLY A 153 16.39 28.59 23.06
N THR A 154 16.86 27.43 22.61
CA THR A 154 17.37 27.24 21.24
C THR A 154 16.23 27.18 20.24
N VAL A 155 16.32 27.99 19.19
CA VAL A 155 15.42 28.00 18.02
C VAL A 155 15.75 26.82 17.11
N ARG A 156 14.79 25.91 16.88
CA ARG A 156 15.00 24.69 16.08
C ARG A 156 14.13 24.66 14.83
N PHE A 157 14.68 24.14 13.75
CA PHE A 157 14.00 23.99 12.46
C PHE A 157 13.72 22.50 12.22
N LYS A 158 12.44 22.11 12.17
CA LYS A 158 12.03 20.73 11.85
C LYS A 158 11.09 20.71 10.66
N LEU A 159 11.17 19.65 9.85
CA LEU A 159 10.21 19.42 8.76
C LEU A 159 8.80 19.31 9.32
N ALA A 160 7.83 19.98 8.70
CA ALA A 160 6.44 19.86 9.09
C ALA A 160 5.92 18.46 8.72
N MET A 161 5.38 17.74 9.71
CA MET A 161 4.80 16.41 9.52
C MET A 161 3.44 16.33 10.21
N VAL A 162 2.58 15.44 9.73
CA VAL A 162 1.30 15.15 10.38
C VAL A 162 1.61 14.40 11.68
N LYS A 163 1.20 14.98 12.82
CA LYS A 163 1.37 14.30 14.11
C LYS A 163 0.37 13.15 14.21
N SER A 164 0.81 11.97 14.63
CA SER A 164 -0.07 10.81 14.87
C SER A 164 -1.22 11.12 15.84
N ASN A 165 -0.96 11.95 16.86
CA ASN A 165 -1.98 12.40 17.83
C ASN A 165 -2.88 13.55 17.36
N SER A 166 -2.68 14.08 16.15
CA SER A 166 -3.56 15.12 15.61
C SER A 166 -4.90 14.55 15.15
N TRP A 167 -5.92 15.41 15.02
CA TRP A 167 -7.22 15.00 14.48
C TRP A 167 -7.09 14.38 13.08
N LEU A 168 -6.26 14.96 12.21
CA LEU A 168 -5.97 14.43 10.89
C LEU A 168 -5.28 13.05 10.98
N GLY A 169 -4.28 12.91 11.85
CA GLY A 169 -3.56 11.64 12.04
C GLY A 169 -4.42 10.49 12.55
N ARG A 170 -5.54 10.77 13.23
CA ARG A 170 -6.47 9.75 13.76
C ARG A 170 -7.66 9.45 12.84
N ASN A 171 -8.03 10.38 11.96
CA ASN A 171 -9.25 10.30 11.15
C ASN A 171 -9.00 10.30 9.65
N TYR A 172 -7.75 10.12 9.21
CA TYR A 172 -7.40 10.21 7.79
C TYR A 172 -8.14 9.20 6.90
N GLU A 173 -8.37 7.99 7.38
CA GLU A 173 -9.11 6.97 6.61
C GLU A 173 -10.55 7.42 6.32
N TYR A 174 -11.22 8.07 7.28
CA TYR A 174 -12.54 8.66 7.07
C TYR A 174 -12.50 9.82 6.07
N ILE A 175 -11.45 10.65 6.11
CA ILE A 175 -11.29 11.77 5.17
C ILE A 175 -11.07 11.24 3.76
N GLN A 176 -10.20 10.23 3.60
CA GLN A 176 -9.94 9.59 2.32
C GLN A 176 -11.19 8.93 1.74
N PHE A 177 -11.93 8.18 2.57
CA PHE A 177 -13.18 7.55 2.16
C PHE A 177 -14.26 8.59 1.81
N SER A 178 -14.38 9.65 2.61
CA SER A 178 -15.31 10.75 2.32
C SER A 178 -14.95 11.46 1.01
N TYR A 179 -13.66 11.65 0.74
CA TYR A 179 -13.22 12.26 -0.50
C TYR A 179 -13.47 11.34 -1.70
N LEU A 180 -13.25 10.02 -1.56
CA LEU A 180 -13.64 9.04 -2.56
C LEU A 180 -15.15 9.09 -2.84
N PHE A 181 -15.98 9.14 -1.80
CA PHE A 181 -17.44 9.24 -1.91
C PHE A 181 -17.86 10.50 -2.67
N VAL A 182 -17.38 11.67 -2.25
CA VAL A 182 -17.66 12.96 -2.91
C VAL A 182 -17.14 12.96 -4.35
N GLY A 183 -15.97 12.36 -4.59
CA GLY A 183 -15.38 12.22 -5.92
C GLY A 183 -16.24 11.37 -6.86
N LEU A 184 -16.81 10.26 -6.38
CA LEU A 184 -17.71 9.41 -7.17
C LEU A 184 -19.08 10.06 -7.40
N CYS A 185 -19.63 10.78 -6.42
CA CYS A 185 -20.80 11.62 -6.62
C CYS A 185 -20.51 12.69 -7.69
N GLY A 186 -19.39 13.40 -7.56
CA GLY A 186 -18.96 14.41 -8.51
C GLY A 186 -18.69 13.83 -9.90
N ARG A 187 -18.24 12.58 -10.00
CA ARG A 187 -18.05 11.88 -11.27
C ARG A 187 -19.36 11.79 -12.07
N ILE A 188 -20.41 11.26 -11.44
CA ILE A 188 -21.74 11.11 -12.07
C ILE A 188 -22.36 12.47 -12.40
N LEU A 189 -22.15 13.46 -11.52
CA LEU A 189 -22.80 14.77 -11.62
C LEU A 189 -22.08 15.75 -12.56
N PHE A 190 -20.75 15.77 -12.56
CA PHE A 190 -19.96 16.84 -13.18
C PHE A 190 -18.82 16.34 -14.10
N PHE A 191 -18.12 15.26 -13.75
CA PHE A 191 -16.84 14.91 -14.40
C PHE A 191 -16.94 13.90 -15.55
N ASP A 192 -18.03 13.11 -15.64
CA ASP A 192 -18.11 12.03 -16.64
C ASP A 192 -18.10 12.53 -18.09
N ALA A 193 -18.94 13.51 -18.45
CA ALA A 193 -19.12 13.97 -19.83
C ALA A 193 -18.46 15.32 -20.14
N ASN A 194 -18.42 16.24 -19.17
CA ASN A 194 -17.83 17.55 -19.42
C ASN A 194 -16.30 17.51 -19.31
N ARG A 195 -15.63 17.50 -20.47
CA ARG A 195 -14.16 17.48 -20.60
C ARG A 195 -13.45 18.60 -19.85
N PHE A 196 -14.00 19.82 -19.87
CA PHE A 196 -13.37 20.98 -19.24
C PHE A 196 -13.44 20.89 -17.71
N VAL A 197 -14.56 20.41 -17.19
CA VAL A 197 -14.75 20.20 -15.74
C VAL A 197 -13.85 19.07 -15.25
N LEU A 198 -13.74 17.96 -16.00
CA LEU A 198 -12.80 16.88 -15.70
C LEU A 198 -11.34 17.37 -15.73
N GLY A 199 -10.94 18.09 -16.79
CA GLY A 199 -9.59 18.62 -16.92
C GLY A 199 -9.23 19.57 -15.79
N SER A 200 -10.12 20.50 -15.45
CA SER A 200 -9.94 21.46 -14.36
C SER A 200 -9.84 20.76 -13.00
N TRP A 201 -10.65 19.73 -12.77
CA TRP A 201 -10.59 18.92 -11.55
C TRP A 201 -9.27 18.15 -11.40
N LEU A 202 -8.76 17.58 -12.49
CA LEU A 202 -7.46 16.89 -12.49
C LEU A 202 -6.30 17.86 -12.22
N VAL A 203 -6.30 19.03 -12.86
CA VAL A 203 -5.32 20.10 -12.59
C VAL A 203 -5.39 20.56 -11.13
N PHE A 204 -6.60 20.79 -10.61
CA PHE A 204 -6.79 21.13 -9.20
C PHE A 204 -6.21 20.06 -8.27
N THR A 205 -6.44 18.78 -8.56
CA THR A 205 -5.91 17.66 -7.77
C THR A 205 -4.37 17.62 -7.81
N ILE A 206 -3.75 17.90 -8.96
CA ILE A 206 -2.29 18.03 -9.09
C ILE A 206 -1.78 19.15 -8.20
N VAL A 207 -2.35 20.35 -8.31
CA VAL A 207 -1.95 21.51 -7.51
C VAL A 207 -2.11 21.24 -6.02
N ALA A 208 -3.23 20.64 -5.61
CA ALA A 208 -3.47 20.24 -4.22
C ALA A 208 -2.43 19.22 -3.72
N SER A 209 -2.06 18.24 -4.54
CA SER A 209 -1.04 17.25 -4.19
C SER A 209 0.36 17.87 -3.98
N ILE A 210 0.73 18.84 -4.83
CA ILE A 210 1.98 19.60 -4.71
C ILE A 210 1.92 20.50 -3.46
N ALA A 211 0.79 21.15 -3.20
CA ALA A 211 0.60 21.98 -2.01
C ALA A 211 0.74 21.15 -0.72
N VAL A 212 0.16 19.95 -0.66
CA VAL A 212 0.33 19.06 0.50
C VAL A 212 1.78 18.62 0.65
N GLY A 213 2.50 18.31 -0.44
CA GLY A 213 3.93 17.99 -0.38
C GLY A 213 4.83 19.17 0.05
N TYR A 214 4.37 20.40 -0.17
CA TYR A 214 5.00 21.61 0.35
C TYR A 214 4.74 21.76 1.85
N PHE A 215 3.49 21.56 2.30
CA PHE A 215 3.10 21.75 3.69
C PHE A 215 3.53 20.62 4.63
N TYR A 216 3.60 19.39 4.15
CA TYR A 216 3.91 18.20 4.93
C TYR A 216 4.98 17.35 4.24
N GLY A 217 5.97 16.89 5.00
CA GLY A 217 7.06 16.05 4.54
C GLY A 217 6.64 14.63 4.13
N GLY A 218 7.53 13.93 3.42
CA GLY A 218 7.30 12.56 2.97
C GLY A 218 6.18 12.43 1.93
N LYS A 219 5.57 11.24 1.83
CA LYS A 219 4.45 10.96 0.91
C LYS A 219 3.09 11.28 1.55
N SER A 220 3.00 12.42 2.25
CA SER A 220 1.81 12.79 3.06
C SER A 220 0.52 12.90 2.26
N TRP A 221 0.55 13.38 1.00
CA TRP A 221 -0.64 13.41 0.13
C TRP A 221 -1.24 12.01 -0.01
N CYS A 222 -0.39 11.06 -0.38
CA CYS A 222 -0.83 9.71 -0.68
C CYS A 222 -1.18 8.90 0.57
N GLN A 223 -0.68 9.28 1.75
CA GLN A 223 -0.97 8.63 3.03
C GLN A 223 -2.20 9.22 3.77
N TYR A 224 -2.48 10.51 3.63
CA TYR A 224 -3.51 11.19 4.44
C TYR A 224 -4.69 11.74 3.64
N PHE A 225 -4.51 12.05 2.35
CA PHE A 225 -5.49 12.82 1.57
C PHE A 225 -5.96 12.15 0.29
N CYS A 226 -5.18 11.23 -0.29
CA CYS A 226 -5.47 10.66 -1.59
C CYS A 226 -6.79 9.85 -1.58
N PRO A 227 -7.77 10.19 -2.44
CA PRO A 227 -9.05 9.48 -2.51
C PRO A 227 -8.90 8.05 -3.09
N MET A 228 -7.76 7.72 -3.70
CA MET A 228 -7.46 6.36 -4.18
C MET A 228 -6.88 5.46 -3.08
N ALA A 229 -6.45 6.00 -1.93
CA ALA A 229 -5.87 5.20 -0.85
C ALA A 229 -6.84 4.12 -0.29
N PRO A 230 -8.15 4.38 -0.10
CA PRO A 230 -9.10 3.34 0.28
C PRO A 230 -9.24 2.23 -0.76
N VAL A 231 -9.14 2.59 -2.05
CA VAL A 231 -9.20 1.61 -3.16
C VAL A 231 -7.92 0.77 -3.18
N GLN A 232 -6.78 1.40 -2.92
CA GLN A 232 -5.49 0.74 -2.79
C GLN A 232 -5.53 -0.27 -1.62
N SER A 233 -5.99 0.10 -0.42
CA SER A 233 -6.05 -0.85 0.71
C SER A 233 -7.01 -2.01 0.45
N VAL A 234 -8.13 -1.78 -0.21
CA VAL A 234 -9.09 -2.85 -0.57
C VAL A 234 -8.48 -3.88 -1.51
N PHE A 235 -7.82 -3.45 -2.60
CA PHE A 235 -7.36 -4.37 -3.65
C PHE A 235 -5.93 -4.89 -3.48
N SER A 236 -5.07 -4.22 -2.70
CA SER A 236 -3.65 -4.56 -2.62
C SER A 236 -3.19 -5.18 -1.30
N GLU A 237 -4.02 -5.13 -0.24
CA GLU A 237 -3.70 -5.72 1.06
C GLU A 237 -4.42 -7.07 1.25
N PRO A 238 -3.78 -8.07 1.90
CA PRO A 238 -2.48 -8.00 2.58
C PRO A 238 -1.28 -7.95 1.63
N ARG A 239 -1.43 -8.48 0.40
CA ARG A 239 -0.41 -8.44 -0.65
C ARG A 239 -1.06 -8.51 -2.03
N GLY A 240 -0.40 -7.93 -3.04
CA GLY A 240 -0.70 -8.23 -4.44
C GLY A 240 -0.27 -9.65 -4.81
N LEU A 241 -0.85 -10.20 -5.88
CA LEU A 241 -0.55 -11.55 -6.38
C LEU A 241 0.96 -11.77 -6.56
N LEU A 242 1.59 -10.84 -7.29
CA LEU A 242 3.02 -10.80 -7.61
C LEU A 242 3.80 -9.79 -6.74
N GLY A 243 3.21 -9.29 -5.65
CA GLY A 243 3.86 -8.33 -4.76
C GLY A 243 5.06 -8.95 -4.01
N SER A 244 6.04 -8.14 -3.63
CA SER A 244 7.18 -8.64 -2.85
C SER A 244 6.81 -8.90 -1.38
N LYS A 245 7.61 -9.70 -0.66
CA LYS A 245 7.48 -9.91 0.79
C LYS A 245 8.45 -8.97 1.52
N ALA A 246 7.96 -7.82 1.98
CA ALA A 246 8.79 -6.81 2.64
C ALA A 246 9.51 -7.36 3.89
N HIS A 247 8.79 -8.08 4.74
CA HIS A 247 9.27 -8.60 6.04
C HIS A 247 10.28 -9.73 5.95
N THR A 248 10.39 -10.41 4.80
CA THR A 248 11.39 -11.46 4.57
C THR A 248 12.53 -11.00 3.67
N SER A 249 12.49 -9.76 3.19
CA SER A 249 13.53 -9.26 2.28
C SER A 249 14.82 -8.92 3.05
N ASP A 250 15.95 -9.23 2.44
CA ASP A 250 17.27 -8.90 3.02
C ASP A 250 17.63 -7.43 2.76
N SER A 251 17.01 -6.82 1.74
CA SER A 251 17.13 -5.38 1.45
C SER A 251 16.37 -4.54 2.47
N ARG A 252 17.07 -3.61 3.13
CA ARG A 252 16.46 -2.62 4.06
C ARG A 252 15.52 -1.62 3.36
N THR A 253 15.62 -1.48 2.04
CA THR A 253 14.81 -0.56 1.23
C THR A 253 13.85 -1.33 0.34
N THR A 254 12.56 -1.26 0.65
CA THR A 254 11.50 -1.85 -0.20
C THR A 254 11.16 -0.96 -1.39
N GLN A 255 10.47 -1.55 -2.36
CA GLN A 255 10.16 -0.89 -3.63
C GLN A 255 9.17 0.30 -3.45
N SER A 256 8.31 0.19 -2.45
CA SER A 256 7.48 1.21 -1.82
C SER A 256 8.08 2.56 -1.49
N MET A 257 9.26 2.45 -0.92
CA MET A 257 9.76 3.43 0.04
C MET A 257 10.15 4.73 -0.62
N CYS A 258 10.29 5.77 0.20
CA CYS A 258 11.01 6.97 -0.22
C CYS A 258 12.48 6.56 -0.42
N ARG A 259 12.98 6.66 -1.65
CA ARG A 259 14.35 6.27 -2.04
C ARG A 259 15.04 7.44 -2.74
N THR A 260 16.36 7.49 -2.64
CA THR A 260 17.21 8.42 -3.38
C THR A 260 18.43 7.66 -3.89
N VAL A 261 19.03 8.16 -4.97
CA VAL A 261 20.24 7.59 -5.56
C VAL A 261 21.41 8.48 -5.19
N THR A 262 22.43 7.89 -4.59
CA THR A 262 23.66 8.62 -4.26
C THR A 262 24.49 8.89 -5.52
N PRO A 263 25.47 9.82 -5.47
CA PRO A 263 26.32 10.13 -6.63
C PRO A 263 27.08 8.91 -7.20
N GLU A 264 27.32 7.89 -6.37
CA GLU A 264 27.99 6.63 -6.73
C GLU A 264 27.05 5.61 -7.39
N GLY A 265 25.75 5.92 -7.51
CA GLY A 265 24.74 5.03 -8.09
C GLY A 265 24.08 4.06 -7.09
N ASN A 266 24.48 4.08 -5.81
CA ASN A 266 23.88 3.24 -4.77
C ASN A 266 22.55 3.83 -4.28
N GLU A 267 21.54 2.97 -4.12
CA GLU A 267 20.22 3.33 -3.57
C GLU A 267 20.28 3.46 -2.05
N GLN A 268 19.60 4.49 -1.52
CA GLN A 268 19.46 4.70 -0.08
C GLN A 268 18.03 5.12 0.27
N SER A 269 17.59 4.79 1.48
CA SER A 269 16.28 5.23 1.98
C SER A 269 16.30 6.71 2.25
N ALA A 270 15.30 7.41 1.73
CA ALA A 270 15.07 8.82 1.92
C ALA A 270 13.82 9.04 2.82
N CYS A 271 13.60 8.11 3.76
CA CYS A 271 12.43 8.07 4.64
C CYS A 271 12.51 9.15 5.72
N VAL A 272 11.38 9.80 5.99
CA VAL A 272 11.25 10.83 7.03
C VAL A 272 10.31 10.41 8.16
N ALA A 273 9.91 9.14 8.20
CA ALA A 273 8.95 8.60 9.18
C ALA A 273 7.63 9.40 9.27
N CYS A 274 7.02 9.73 8.11
CA CYS A 274 5.83 10.59 8.06
C CYS A 274 4.55 9.95 8.61
N GLN A 275 4.48 8.62 8.69
CA GLN A 275 3.36 7.83 9.22
C GLN A 275 3.91 6.51 9.76
N SER A 276 3.38 6.00 10.86
CA SER A 276 3.71 4.69 11.44
C SER A 276 2.42 4.00 11.91
N PRO A 277 2.11 2.75 11.48
CA PRO A 277 2.85 1.97 10.48
C PRO A 277 2.67 2.55 9.06
N CYS A 278 3.69 2.43 8.22
CA CYS A 278 3.67 2.91 6.83
C CYS A 278 3.47 1.77 5.83
N ILE A 279 2.40 1.84 5.03
CA ILE A 279 2.11 0.85 3.97
C ILE A 279 3.26 0.74 2.96
N ASP A 280 3.95 1.84 2.66
CA ASP A 280 5.06 1.91 1.71
C ASP A 280 6.33 1.19 2.23
N ILE A 281 6.39 0.78 3.50
CA ILE A 281 7.50 0.00 4.06
C ILE A 281 7.10 -1.47 4.11
N ASP A 282 5.97 -1.77 4.76
CA ASP A 282 5.43 -3.12 4.88
C ASP A 282 3.89 -3.06 4.91
N SER A 283 3.26 -3.35 3.76
CA SER A 283 1.79 -3.33 3.66
C SER A 283 1.12 -4.43 4.46
N GLU A 284 1.78 -5.59 4.62
CA GLU A 284 1.20 -6.69 5.37
C GLU A 284 1.20 -6.37 6.88
N ARG A 285 2.25 -5.69 7.38
CA ARG A 285 2.24 -5.13 8.74
C ARG A 285 1.09 -4.15 8.94
N THR A 286 0.97 -3.15 8.07
CA THR A 286 -0.10 -2.14 8.17
C THR A 286 -1.48 -2.79 8.19
N TYR A 287 -1.69 -3.80 7.34
CA TYR A 287 -2.94 -4.57 7.29
C TYR A 287 -3.25 -5.30 8.60
N TRP A 288 -2.29 -6.05 9.16
CA TRP A 288 -2.52 -6.81 10.39
C TRP A 288 -2.68 -5.89 11.61
N ASP A 289 -1.99 -4.75 11.65
CA ASP A 289 -2.12 -3.76 12.74
C ASP A 289 -3.48 -3.04 12.69
N SER A 290 -4.06 -2.83 11.50
CA SER A 290 -5.35 -2.13 11.32
C SER A 290 -6.56 -3.07 11.26
N ILE A 291 -6.38 -4.39 11.22
CA ILE A 291 -7.46 -5.35 10.92
C ILE A 291 -8.65 -5.22 11.87
N SER A 292 -8.41 -5.04 13.17
CA SER A 292 -9.48 -4.94 14.17
C SER A 292 -10.12 -3.54 14.26
N SER A 293 -9.61 -2.57 13.49
CA SER A 293 -10.08 -1.19 13.57
C SER A 293 -11.47 -1.02 12.94
N PRO A 294 -12.34 -0.18 13.53
CA PRO A 294 -13.64 0.12 12.94
C PRO A 294 -13.53 0.89 11.63
N GLN A 295 -12.47 1.70 11.45
CA GLN A 295 -12.17 2.43 10.23
C GLN A 295 -11.95 1.48 9.06
N GLU A 296 -11.13 0.45 9.24
CA GLU A 296 -10.82 -0.51 8.17
C GLU A 296 -12.06 -1.30 7.73
N SER A 297 -12.91 -1.70 8.69
CA SER A 297 -14.19 -2.32 8.38
C SER A 297 -15.14 -1.38 7.61
N LEU A 298 -15.12 -0.08 7.92
CA LEU A 298 -15.92 0.91 7.21
C LEU A 298 -15.42 1.05 5.77
N THR A 299 -14.11 1.16 5.60
CA THR A 299 -13.48 1.31 4.28
C THR A 299 -13.79 0.13 3.37
N ARG A 300 -13.57 -1.12 3.83
CA ARG A 300 -13.73 -2.31 2.97
C ARG A 300 -15.18 -2.60 2.61
N TYR A 301 -16.08 -2.63 3.59
CA TYR A 301 -17.51 -2.87 3.34
C TYR A 301 -18.18 -1.67 2.67
N GLY A 302 -17.81 -0.46 3.08
CA GLY A 302 -18.30 0.77 2.48
C GLY A 302 -17.89 0.90 1.02
N TYR A 303 -16.65 0.54 0.66
CA TYR A 303 -16.20 0.56 -0.73
C TYR A 303 -17.01 -0.41 -1.61
N LEU A 304 -17.27 -1.64 -1.14
CA LEU A 304 -18.12 -2.59 -1.87
C LEU A 304 -19.51 -1.99 -2.15
N GLY A 305 -20.16 -1.43 -1.13
CA GLY A 305 -21.47 -0.79 -1.27
C GLY A 305 -21.43 0.42 -2.20
N LEU A 306 -20.45 1.29 -2.02
CA LEU A 306 -20.24 2.48 -2.85
C LEU A 306 -20.07 2.12 -4.32
N MET A 307 -19.28 1.09 -4.61
CA MET A 307 -19.05 0.59 -5.96
C MET A 307 -20.32 -0.03 -6.56
N VAL A 308 -21.05 -0.86 -5.81
CA VAL A 308 -22.34 -1.41 -6.28
C VAL A 308 -23.33 -0.29 -6.57
N GLY A 309 -23.47 0.67 -5.65
CA GLY A 309 -24.33 1.84 -5.81
C GLY A 309 -23.94 2.69 -7.03
N PHE A 310 -22.64 2.86 -7.29
CA PHE A 310 -22.14 3.60 -8.45
C PHE A 310 -22.61 2.97 -9.78
N PHE A 311 -22.44 1.66 -9.97
CA PHE A 311 -22.85 1.01 -11.22
C PHE A 311 -24.37 0.86 -11.34
N VAL A 312 -25.05 0.50 -10.26
CA VAL A 312 -26.52 0.38 -10.22
C VAL A 312 -27.19 1.73 -10.48
N TYR A 313 -26.58 2.85 -10.08
CA TYR A 313 -27.14 4.17 -10.33
C TYR A 313 -27.36 4.46 -11.82
N TYR A 314 -26.48 4.02 -12.72
CA TYR A 314 -26.68 4.22 -14.16
C TYR A 314 -27.94 3.51 -14.67
N TYR A 315 -28.25 2.32 -14.14
CA TYR A 315 -29.50 1.62 -14.42
C TYR A 315 -30.70 2.38 -13.83
N LEU A 316 -30.63 2.80 -12.57
CA LEU A 316 -31.69 3.56 -11.90
C LEU A 316 -31.94 4.93 -12.56
N TYR A 317 -30.95 5.50 -13.21
CA TYR A 317 -31.06 6.78 -13.92
C TYR A 317 -31.70 6.61 -15.31
N ALA A 318 -31.26 5.62 -16.08
CA ALA A 318 -31.68 5.44 -17.48
C ALA A 318 -32.87 4.48 -17.68
N GLY A 319 -33.13 3.58 -16.73
CA GLY A 319 -34.12 2.50 -16.83
C GLY A 319 -33.64 1.26 -17.59
N ASN A 320 -32.42 1.27 -18.12
CA ASN A 320 -31.86 0.16 -18.89
C ASN A 320 -30.33 0.11 -18.77
N TRP A 321 -29.74 -1.05 -19.10
CA TRP A 321 -28.27 -1.23 -19.11
C TRP A 321 -27.59 -0.69 -20.38
N GLY A 322 -28.37 -0.41 -21.43
CA GLY A 322 -27.87 0.13 -22.71
C GLY A 322 -27.12 1.46 -22.52
N TYR A 323 -27.61 2.34 -21.63
CA TYR A 323 -26.93 3.60 -21.31
C TYR A 323 -25.51 3.42 -20.77
N TYR A 324 -25.31 2.47 -19.85
CA TYR A 324 -23.99 2.22 -19.27
C TYR A 324 -23.05 1.55 -20.27
N PHE A 325 -23.50 0.46 -20.90
CA PHE A 325 -22.65 -0.34 -21.78
C PHE A 325 -22.32 0.34 -23.11
N SER A 326 -23.15 1.27 -23.58
CA SER A 326 -22.86 2.09 -24.76
C SER A 326 -21.82 3.19 -24.51
N GLY A 327 -21.44 3.43 -23.24
CA GLY A 327 -20.51 4.51 -22.89
C GLY A 327 -21.07 5.92 -23.11
N VAL A 328 -22.38 6.09 -23.34
CA VAL A 328 -22.97 7.43 -23.58
C VAL A 328 -22.83 8.35 -22.36
N TRP A 329 -22.78 7.78 -21.16
CA TRP A 329 -22.57 8.52 -19.92
C TRP A 329 -21.30 9.39 -19.90
N SER A 330 -20.23 9.03 -20.63
CA SER A 330 -18.98 9.80 -20.68
C SER A 330 -18.96 10.89 -21.75
N ARG A 331 -20.09 11.13 -22.42
CA ARG A 331 -20.20 12.07 -23.56
C ARG A 331 -21.56 12.73 -23.69
N ASP A 332 -22.35 12.71 -22.62
CA ASP A 332 -23.64 13.41 -22.55
C ASP A 332 -23.42 14.95 -22.56
N PRO A 333 -23.81 15.65 -23.63
CA PRO A 333 -23.59 17.09 -23.75
C PRO A 333 -24.43 17.89 -22.73
N ASN A 334 -25.52 17.32 -22.23
CA ASN A 334 -26.47 17.98 -21.34
C ASN A 334 -26.28 17.60 -19.87
N GLN A 335 -25.15 16.99 -19.49
CA GLN A 335 -24.90 16.53 -18.12
C GLN A 335 -25.16 17.62 -17.06
N LEU A 336 -24.63 18.83 -17.26
CA LEU A 336 -24.82 19.94 -16.32
C LEU A 336 -26.26 20.47 -16.29
N ALA A 337 -26.92 20.51 -17.46
CA ALA A 337 -28.32 20.90 -17.55
C ALA A 337 -29.27 19.84 -16.94
N SER A 338 -28.81 18.60 -16.80
CA SER A 338 -29.57 17.49 -16.19
C SER A 338 -29.55 17.47 -14.66
N LEU A 339 -28.76 18.33 -14.00
CA LEU A 339 -28.56 18.30 -12.54
C LEU A 339 -29.85 18.47 -11.72
N MET A 340 -30.75 19.35 -12.19
CA MET A 340 -32.04 19.61 -11.55
C MET A 340 -33.19 18.79 -12.15
N LYS A 341 -32.92 18.00 -13.21
CA LYS A 341 -33.90 17.09 -13.80
C LYS A 341 -34.05 15.83 -12.93
N PRO A 342 -35.15 15.08 -13.10
CA PRO A 342 -35.36 13.79 -12.43
C PRO A 342 -34.13 12.86 -12.55
N GLY A 343 -33.58 12.49 -11.40
CA GLY A 343 -32.38 11.67 -11.28
C GLY A 343 -32.63 10.17 -11.20
N LEU A 344 -33.89 9.75 -11.14
CA LEU A 344 -34.31 8.36 -11.03
C LEU A 344 -35.46 8.10 -12.01
N TYR A 345 -35.42 6.94 -12.64
CA TYR A 345 -36.39 6.47 -13.60
C TYR A 345 -36.74 5.01 -13.28
N LEU A 346 -37.92 4.80 -12.71
CA LEU A 346 -38.40 3.50 -12.23
C LEU A 346 -39.80 3.27 -12.77
N PHE A 347 -40.10 2.04 -13.19
CA PHE A 347 -41.42 1.66 -13.70
C PHE A 347 -41.91 2.58 -14.84
N ASP A 348 -41.01 2.91 -15.76
CA ASP A 348 -41.23 3.82 -16.88
C ASP A 348 -41.66 5.26 -16.51
N GLN A 349 -41.49 5.64 -15.24
CA GLN A 349 -41.81 6.98 -14.74
C GLN A 349 -40.59 7.69 -14.13
N PRO A 350 -40.36 8.97 -14.48
CA PRO A 350 -39.32 9.78 -13.83
C PRO A 350 -39.79 10.18 -12.42
N ILE A 351 -38.97 9.88 -11.41
CA ILE A 351 -39.22 10.33 -10.04
C ILE A 351 -38.67 11.73 -9.87
N GLY A 352 -39.49 12.66 -9.38
CA GLY A 352 -39.17 14.08 -9.23
C GLY A 352 -38.06 14.46 -8.23
N ILE A 353 -37.18 13.53 -7.86
CA ILE A 353 -35.99 13.81 -7.06
C ILE A 353 -34.88 14.29 -8.01
N PRO A 354 -34.34 15.51 -7.82
CA PRO A 354 -33.26 16.02 -8.66
C PRO A 354 -32.03 15.11 -8.64
N LYS A 355 -31.36 14.98 -9.79
CA LYS A 355 -30.11 14.21 -9.93
C LYS A 355 -29.07 14.55 -8.85
N LEU A 356 -28.93 15.84 -8.52
CA LEU A 356 -28.04 16.34 -7.47
C LEU A 356 -28.25 15.68 -6.09
N ILE A 357 -29.50 15.33 -5.74
CA ILE A 357 -29.86 14.69 -4.47
C ILE A 357 -29.92 13.17 -4.63
N ALA A 358 -30.44 12.70 -5.78
CA ALA A 358 -30.59 11.28 -6.06
C ALA A 358 -29.24 10.53 -6.01
N VAL A 359 -28.18 11.09 -6.59
CA VAL A 359 -26.85 10.48 -6.62
C VAL A 359 -26.30 10.19 -5.21
N PRO A 360 -26.09 11.19 -4.33
CA PRO A 360 -25.55 10.94 -3.00
C PRO A 360 -26.49 10.09 -2.14
N LEU A 361 -27.81 10.18 -2.34
CA LEU A 361 -28.78 9.35 -1.60
C LEU A 361 -28.62 7.87 -1.96
N VAL A 362 -28.56 7.53 -3.26
CA VAL A 362 -28.38 6.15 -3.70
C VAL A 362 -27.02 5.62 -3.28
N LEU A 363 -25.93 6.33 -3.58
CA LEU A 363 -24.58 5.90 -3.21
C LEU A 363 -24.46 5.75 -1.69
N GLY A 364 -25.01 6.69 -0.91
CA GLY A 364 -25.03 6.65 0.55
C GLY A 364 -25.83 5.47 1.09
N ALA A 365 -27.01 5.20 0.53
CA ALA A 365 -27.86 4.07 0.94
C ALA A 365 -27.17 2.72 0.70
N PHE A 366 -26.58 2.51 -0.48
CA PHE A 366 -25.83 1.29 -0.79
C PHE A 366 -24.58 1.13 0.09
N THR A 367 -23.84 2.23 0.32
CA THR A 367 -22.67 2.24 1.20
C THR A 367 -23.04 1.85 2.63
N LEU A 368 -24.07 2.50 3.19
CA LEU A 368 -24.54 2.24 4.55
C LEU A 368 -25.08 0.81 4.70
N THR A 369 -25.86 0.34 3.73
CA THR A 369 -26.38 -1.03 3.72
C THR A 369 -25.24 -2.05 3.71
N ALA A 370 -24.21 -1.86 2.88
CA ALA A 370 -23.06 -2.75 2.82
C ALA A 370 -22.25 -2.75 4.13
N ILE A 371 -22.06 -1.58 4.76
CA ILE A 371 -21.38 -1.48 6.06
C ILE A 371 -22.16 -2.24 7.14
N LEU A 372 -23.48 -2.01 7.24
CA LEU A 372 -24.32 -2.66 8.23
C LEU A 372 -24.35 -4.17 8.02
N LEU A 373 -24.57 -4.62 6.78
CA LEU A 373 -24.64 -6.04 6.43
C LEU A 373 -23.29 -6.73 6.65
N GLY A 374 -22.19 -6.13 6.19
CA GLY A 374 -20.83 -6.67 6.33
C GLY A 374 -20.42 -6.81 7.80
N ARG A 375 -20.68 -5.79 8.62
CA ARG A 375 -20.43 -5.85 10.07
C ARG A 375 -21.31 -6.88 10.76
N TRP A 376 -22.59 -6.95 10.42
CA TRP A 376 -23.52 -7.92 10.98
C TRP A 376 -23.11 -9.36 10.67
N LEU A 377 -22.79 -9.67 9.41
CA LEU A 377 -22.32 -10.99 8.98
C LEU A 377 -21.02 -11.39 9.69
N THR A 378 -20.05 -10.47 9.72
CA THR A 378 -18.74 -10.71 10.34
C THR A 378 -18.88 -10.95 11.85
N ASN A 379 -19.67 -10.13 12.55
CA ASN A 379 -19.85 -10.26 13.99
C ASN A 379 -20.59 -11.56 14.35
N ARG A 380 -21.60 -11.95 13.58
CA ARG A 380 -22.27 -13.24 13.76
C ARG A 380 -21.31 -14.40 13.53
N ALA A 381 -20.50 -14.35 12.48
CA ALA A 381 -19.50 -15.38 12.21
C ALA A 381 -18.44 -15.46 13.32
N LYS A 382 -17.98 -14.32 13.85
CA LYS A 382 -17.07 -14.27 15.00
C LYS A 382 -17.68 -14.95 16.23
N ILE A 383 -18.92 -14.61 16.59
CA ILE A 383 -19.63 -15.20 17.75
C ILE A 383 -19.79 -16.71 17.57
N HIS A 384 -20.29 -17.14 16.40
CA HIS A 384 -20.50 -18.56 16.09
C HIS A 384 -19.20 -19.36 16.10
N GLN A 385 -18.11 -18.76 15.62
CA GLN A 385 -16.80 -19.41 15.59
C GLN A 385 -16.17 -19.52 16.98
N LEU A 386 -16.29 -18.48 17.81
CA LEU A 386 -15.81 -18.49 19.19
C LEU A 386 -16.52 -19.56 20.03
N GLN A 387 -17.80 -19.81 19.77
CA GLN A 387 -18.56 -20.88 20.42
C GLN A 387 -18.09 -22.28 20.01
N ARG A 388 -17.65 -22.48 18.77
CA ARG A 388 -17.22 -23.80 18.26
C ARG A 388 -15.75 -24.11 18.52
N ASN A 389 -14.87 -23.13 18.34
CA ASN A 389 -13.42 -23.31 18.40
C ASN A 389 -12.74 -22.02 18.89
N PRO A 390 -12.52 -21.87 20.21
CA PRO A 390 -11.89 -20.67 20.78
C PRO A 390 -10.43 -20.48 20.36
N LYS A 391 -9.81 -21.49 19.72
CA LYS A 391 -8.43 -21.41 19.20
C LYS A 391 -8.30 -20.57 17.93
N ILE A 392 -9.39 -20.30 17.21
CA ILE A 392 -9.36 -19.48 15.99
C ILE A 392 -9.55 -18.02 16.39
N GLY A 393 -8.51 -17.20 16.18
CA GLY A 393 -8.52 -15.78 16.50
C GLY A 393 -9.58 -15.01 15.69
N ALA A 394 -10.19 -14.00 16.32
CA ALA A 394 -11.20 -13.14 15.69
C ALA A 394 -10.67 -12.41 14.43
N ASP A 395 -9.37 -12.11 14.40
CA ASP A 395 -8.69 -11.45 13.29
C ASP A 395 -8.69 -12.32 12.03
N LEU A 396 -8.56 -13.65 12.18
CA LEU A 396 -8.59 -14.57 11.05
C LEU A 396 -9.97 -14.63 10.40
N VAL A 397 -11.04 -14.58 11.20
CA VAL A 397 -12.41 -14.53 10.68
C VAL A 397 -12.61 -13.23 9.91
N GLN A 398 -12.20 -12.10 10.49
CA GLN A 398 -12.31 -10.80 9.83
C GLN A 398 -11.51 -10.74 8.51
N HIS A 399 -10.28 -11.27 8.52
CA HIS A 399 -9.44 -11.38 7.33
C HIS A 399 -10.17 -12.12 6.20
N ARG A 400 -10.78 -13.27 6.49
CA ARG A 400 -11.53 -14.06 5.48
C ARG A 400 -12.70 -13.28 4.88
N PHE A 401 -13.45 -12.55 5.70
CA PHE A 401 -14.53 -11.70 5.19
C PHE A 401 -13.98 -10.54 4.33
N PHE A 402 -12.84 -9.97 4.68
CA PHE A 402 -12.17 -8.95 3.87
C PHE A 402 -11.72 -9.51 2.52
N VAL A 403 -11.12 -10.70 2.49
CA VAL A 403 -10.74 -11.37 1.23
C VAL A 403 -11.97 -11.64 0.35
N LEU A 404 -13.07 -12.15 0.90
CA LEU A 404 -14.32 -12.34 0.15
C LEU A 404 -14.86 -11.00 -0.38
N THR A 405 -14.84 -9.96 0.45
CA THR A 405 -15.31 -8.62 0.08
C THR A 405 -14.51 -8.08 -1.10
N THR A 406 -13.18 -8.16 -1.06
CA THR A 406 -12.31 -7.74 -2.16
C THR A 406 -12.52 -8.60 -3.41
N PHE A 407 -12.65 -9.92 -3.28
CA PHE A 407 -12.91 -10.82 -4.40
C PHE A 407 -14.22 -10.47 -5.12
N VAL A 408 -15.31 -10.27 -4.37
CA VAL A 408 -16.60 -9.86 -4.92
C VAL A 408 -16.51 -8.46 -5.52
N ALA A 409 -15.84 -7.52 -4.83
CA ALA A 409 -15.67 -6.16 -5.32
C ALA A 409 -14.94 -6.12 -6.67
N PHE A 410 -13.83 -6.86 -6.79
CA PHE A 410 -13.01 -6.90 -7.99
C PHE A 410 -13.77 -7.49 -9.18
N ASN A 411 -14.42 -8.64 -9.00
CA ASN A 411 -15.19 -9.28 -10.06
C ASN A 411 -16.39 -8.43 -10.48
N PHE A 412 -17.11 -7.84 -9.53
CA PHE A 412 -18.22 -6.95 -9.84
C PHE A 412 -17.75 -5.68 -10.56
N PHE A 413 -16.60 -5.11 -10.17
CA PHE A 413 -16.02 -3.95 -10.85
C PHE A 413 -15.75 -4.26 -12.33
N PHE A 414 -15.05 -5.36 -12.63
CA PHE A 414 -14.71 -5.74 -14.01
C PHE A 414 -15.88 -6.35 -14.80
N PHE A 415 -16.98 -6.70 -14.14
CA PHE A 415 -18.21 -7.02 -14.85
C PHE A 415 -18.74 -5.79 -15.62
N PHE A 416 -18.55 -4.58 -15.08
CA PHE A 416 -19.00 -3.32 -15.70
C PHE A 416 -17.86 -2.55 -16.37
N ALA A 417 -16.72 -2.43 -15.69
CA ALA A 417 -15.59 -1.64 -16.16
C ALA A 417 -15.01 -2.18 -17.48
N GLY A 418 -14.64 -1.27 -18.39
CA GLY A 418 -14.06 -1.62 -19.69
C GLY A 418 -15.05 -2.14 -20.74
N ARG A 419 -16.29 -2.47 -20.37
CA ARG A 419 -17.32 -2.97 -21.31
C ARG A 419 -17.58 -2.08 -22.51
N PRO A 420 -17.61 -0.73 -22.41
CA PRO A 420 -17.75 0.13 -23.58
C PRO A 420 -16.66 -0.09 -24.65
N PHE A 421 -15.46 -0.50 -24.26
CA PHE A 421 -14.39 -0.85 -25.19
C PHE A 421 -14.41 -2.32 -25.61
N LEU A 422 -14.65 -3.24 -24.67
CA LEU A 422 -14.67 -4.67 -24.96
C LEU A 422 -15.77 -5.07 -25.94
N ARG A 423 -16.94 -4.40 -25.90
CA ARG A 423 -18.04 -4.65 -26.84
C ARG A 423 -17.74 -4.22 -28.29
N LEU A 424 -16.72 -3.38 -28.49
CA LEU A 424 -16.23 -3.02 -29.82
C LEU A 424 -15.29 -4.10 -30.39
N THR A 425 -14.82 -5.02 -29.55
CA THR A 425 -13.93 -6.12 -29.94
C THR A 425 -14.72 -7.41 -30.21
N PRO A 426 -14.14 -8.38 -30.93
CA PRO A 426 -14.79 -9.68 -31.14
C PRO A 426 -15.09 -10.39 -29.83
N LEU A 427 -16.18 -11.17 -29.79
CA LEU A 427 -16.63 -11.93 -28.61
C LEU A 427 -15.51 -12.73 -27.92
N GLY A 428 -14.57 -13.30 -28.70
CA GLY A 428 -13.45 -14.07 -28.15
C GLY A 428 -12.52 -13.25 -27.25
N VAL A 429 -12.33 -11.95 -27.53
CA VAL A 429 -11.51 -11.05 -26.72
C VAL A 429 -12.22 -10.71 -25.41
N GLU A 430 -13.54 -10.48 -25.45
CA GLU A 430 -14.35 -10.25 -24.26
C GLU A 430 -14.33 -11.45 -23.31
N VAL A 431 -14.55 -12.65 -23.84
CA VAL A 431 -14.50 -13.90 -23.05
C VAL A 431 -13.10 -14.14 -22.47
N PHE A 432 -12.05 -13.91 -23.27
CA PHE A 432 -10.67 -14.03 -22.79
C PHE A 432 -10.37 -13.05 -21.65
N PHE A 433 -10.80 -11.80 -21.79
CA PHE A 433 -10.63 -10.79 -20.75
C PHE A 433 -11.33 -11.22 -19.45
N ASP A 434 -12.59 -11.65 -19.53
CA ASP A 434 -13.35 -12.13 -18.36
C ASP A 434 -12.69 -13.34 -17.70
N ALA A 435 -12.17 -14.28 -18.50
CA ALA A 435 -11.44 -15.43 -18.00
C ALA A 435 -10.16 -15.01 -17.26
N VAL A 436 -9.38 -14.07 -17.80
CA VAL A 436 -8.16 -13.56 -17.16
C VAL A 436 -8.48 -12.89 -15.83
N ILE A 437 -9.50 -12.03 -15.78
CA ILE A 437 -9.94 -11.35 -14.55
C ILE A 437 -10.39 -12.36 -13.49
N PHE A 438 -11.20 -13.35 -13.87
CA PHE A 438 -11.70 -14.36 -12.96
C PHE A 438 -10.57 -15.26 -12.41
N VAL A 439 -9.65 -15.70 -13.27
CA VAL A 439 -8.50 -16.51 -12.87
C VAL A 439 -7.58 -15.71 -11.95
N ALA A 440 -7.23 -14.47 -12.32
CA ALA A 440 -6.39 -13.60 -11.52
C ALA A 440 -6.96 -13.35 -10.12
N SER A 441 -8.25 -13.01 -10.04
CA SER A 441 -8.92 -12.76 -8.75
C SER A 441 -9.04 -14.01 -7.91
N THR A 442 -9.25 -15.19 -8.52
CA THR A 442 -9.32 -16.48 -7.81
C THR A 442 -7.96 -16.89 -7.27
N LEU A 443 -6.88 -16.72 -8.05
CA LEU A 443 -5.51 -16.97 -7.60
C LEU A 443 -5.13 -16.04 -6.44
N TRP A 444 -5.45 -14.74 -6.56
CA TRP A 444 -5.24 -13.77 -5.49
C TRP A 444 -6.02 -14.13 -4.23
N ALA A 445 -7.30 -14.51 -4.37
CA ALA A 445 -8.15 -14.90 -3.25
C ALA A 445 -7.62 -16.16 -2.57
N ARG A 446 -7.20 -17.18 -3.33
CA ARG A 446 -6.59 -18.41 -2.79
C ARG A 446 -5.32 -18.10 -2.00
N GLN A 447 -4.42 -17.30 -2.57
CA GLN A 447 -3.18 -16.89 -1.90
C GLN A 447 -3.48 -16.11 -0.62
N SER A 448 -4.35 -15.11 -0.70
CA SER A 448 -4.70 -14.26 0.43
C SER A 448 -5.40 -15.06 1.53
N TRP A 449 -6.28 -16.01 1.17
CA TRP A 449 -7.00 -16.86 2.12
C TRP A 449 -6.10 -17.71 3.02
N ALA A 450 -4.92 -18.11 2.51
CA ALA A 450 -3.93 -18.87 3.27
C ALA A 450 -3.19 -18.01 4.31
N ARG A 451 -3.18 -16.67 4.15
CA ARG A 451 -2.48 -15.77 5.07
C ARG A 451 -3.19 -15.72 6.42
N ASN A 452 -2.37 -15.57 7.46
CA ASN A 452 -2.83 -15.42 8.82
C ASN A 452 -1.78 -14.64 9.63
N PRO A 453 -2.17 -13.96 10.72
CA PRO A 453 -1.24 -13.11 11.47
C PRO A 453 -0.11 -13.90 12.15
N ALA A 454 -0.33 -15.17 12.47
CA ALA A 454 0.69 -16.04 13.06
C ALA A 454 1.76 -16.47 12.03
N LEU A 455 1.37 -16.65 10.77
CA LEU A 455 2.28 -16.96 9.67
C LEU A 455 3.17 -15.76 9.38
N TYR A 456 2.60 -14.55 9.33
CA TYR A 456 3.37 -13.31 9.17
C TYR A 456 4.40 -13.13 10.29
N SER A 457 4.01 -13.30 11.56
CA SER A 457 4.95 -13.17 12.68
C SER A 457 6.07 -14.23 12.65
N ARG A 458 5.75 -15.47 12.27
CA ARG A 458 6.72 -16.54 12.09
C ARG A 458 7.70 -16.27 10.95
N GLU A 459 7.21 -15.87 9.77
CA GLU A 459 8.06 -15.51 8.63
C GLU A 459 9.03 -14.38 9.01
N LYS A 460 8.55 -13.37 9.73
CA LYS A 460 9.38 -12.26 10.19
C LYS A 460 10.45 -12.69 11.20
N LEU A 461 10.07 -13.50 12.19
CA LEU A 461 11.00 -14.03 13.20
C LEU A 461 12.06 -14.94 12.57
N ALA A 462 11.66 -15.82 11.65
CA ALA A 462 12.60 -16.67 10.92
C ALA A 462 13.54 -15.85 10.04
N GLY A 463 13.05 -14.80 9.37
CA GLY A 463 13.88 -13.89 8.59
C GLY A 463 14.94 -13.18 9.42
N SER A 464 14.57 -12.67 10.60
CA SER A 464 15.54 -12.07 11.54
C SER A 464 16.51 -13.11 12.09
N LEU A 465 16.04 -14.29 12.49
CA LEU A 465 16.90 -15.38 12.96
C LEU A 465 17.92 -15.78 11.90
N ARG A 466 17.50 -15.91 10.64
CA ARG A 466 18.37 -16.18 9.49
C ARG A 466 19.48 -15.14 9.38
N LYS A 467 19.15 -13.85 9.47
CA LYS A 467 20.14 -12.75 9.46
C LYS A 467 21.13 -12.84 10.63
N GLN A 468 20.69 -13.28 11.80
CA GLN A 468 21.60 -13.49 12.94
C GLN A 468 22.49 -14.71 12.77
N LEU A 469 21.96 -15.81 12.20
CA LEU A 469 22.74 -17.02 11.89
C LEU A 469 23.84 -16.74 10.86
N GLU A 470 23.55 -15.94 9.84
CA GLU A 470 24.53 -15.54 8.83
C GLU A 470 25.70 -14.75 9.45
N LYS A 471 25.41 -13.82 10.38
CA LYS A 471 26.44 -13.06 11.11
C LYS A 471 27.37 -13.95 11.95
N LEU A 472 26.86 -15.08 12.43
CA LEU A 472 27.63 -16.04 13.23
C LEU A 472 28.60 -16.89 12.39
N LYS A 473 28.62 -16.73 11.05
CA LYS A 473 29.54 -17.41 10.10
C LYS A 473 29.68 -18.91 10.36
N LEU A 474 28.55 -19.57 10.60
CA LEU A 474 28.53 -21.03 10.83
C LEU A 474 28.91 -21.75 9.53
N ASN A 475 29.64 -22.87 9.63
CA ASN A 475 29.99 -23.77 8.52
C ASN A 475 28.73 -24.53 8.02
N SER A 476 27.75 -23.78 7.55
CA SER A 476 26.42 -24.24 7.14
C SER A 476 26.44 -24.97 5.79
N SER A 477 27.46 -24.74 4.96
CA SER A 477 27.64 -25.40 3.67
C SER A 477 27.79 -26.92 3.75
N ARG A 478 28.27 -27.46 4.88
CA ARG A 478 28.40 -28.92 5.10
C ARG A 478 27.06 -29.60 5.40
N PHE A 479 26.09 -28.87 5.91
CA PHE A 479 24.81 -29.40 6.41
C PHE A 479 23.61 -29.07 5.51
N LEU A 480 23.75 -28.15 4.57
CA LEU A 480 22.67 -27.70 3.68
C LEU A 480 22.68 -28.38 2.30
N GLU A 481 23.46 -29.45 2.10
CA GLU A 481 23.53 -30.20 0.83
C GLU A 481 23.76 -29.29 -0.41
N GLY A 482 24.48 -28.18 -0.25
CA GLY A 482 24.74 -27.21 -1.31
C GLY A 482 23.69 -26.09 -1.46
N ARG A 483 22.63 -26.05 -0.65
CA ARG A 483 21.69 -24.91 -0.54
C ARG A 483 22.27 -23.79 0.32
N HIS A 484 21.93 -22.54 0.02
CA HIS A 484 22.30 -21.39 0.85
C HIS A 484 21.27 -21.16 1.96
N LEU A 485 21.67 -20.48 3.05
CA LEU A 485 20.77 -20.10 4.15
C LEU A 485 19.56 -19.28 3.67
N GLU A 486 19.72 -18.56 2.56
CA GLU A 486 18.70 -17.74 1.92
C GLU A 486 17.54 -18.56 1.33
N ASP A 487 17.80 -19.82 0.97
CA ASP A 487 16.84 -20.71 0.31
C ASP A 487 15.95 -21.48 1.31
N LEU A 488 16.19 -21.34 2.62
CA LEU A 488 15.47 -22.09 3.66
C LEU A 488 14.09 -21.47 3.94
N ASN A 489 13.07 -22.32 4.01
CA ASN A 489 11.73 -21.95 4.46
C ASN A 489 11.76 -21.58 5.97
N PRO A 490 10.83 -20.76 6.52
CA PRO A 490 10.83 -20.39 7.92
C PRO A 490 10.92 -21.58 8.89
N ASP A 491 10.22 -22.68 8.58
CA ASP A 491 10.25 -23.89 9.39
C ASP A 491 11.61 -24.61 9.31
N GLU A 492 12.25 -24.61 8.14
CA GLU A 492 13.60 -25.16 7.97
C GLU A 492 14.64 -24.33 8.74
N VAL A 493 14.47 -22.99 8.83
CA VAL A 493 15.35 -22.12 9.63
C VAL A 493 15.25 -22.46 11.12
N TYR A 494 14.04 -22.71 11.63
CA TYR A 494 13.86 -23.13 13.04
C TYR A 494 14.45 -24.51 13.30
N VAL A 495 14.22 -25.47 12.40
CA VAL A 495 14.82 -26.82 12.50
C VAL A 495 16.34 -26.75 12.47
N LEU A 496 16.90 -25.93 11.58
CA LEU A 496 18.34 -25.74 11.47
C LEU A 496 18.93 -25.20 12.78
N ALA A 497 18.30 -24.19 13.37
CA ALA A 497 18.72 -23.63 14.66
C ALA A 497 18.68 -24.65 15.81
N LYS A 498 17.83 -25.68 15.71
CA LYS A 498 17.71 -26.76 16.70
C LYS A 498 18.70 -27.91 16.48
N VAL A 499 19.02 -28.22 15.23
CA VAL A 499 19.74 -29.46 14.85
C VAL A 499 21.24 -29.22 14.62
N LEU A 500 21.70 -27.97 14.43
CA LEU A 500 23.12 -27.68 14.18
C LEU A 500 24.02 -28.10 15.36
N PRO A 501 24.94 -29.08 15.19
CA PRO A 501 25.82 -29.55 16.26
C PRO A 501 26.84 -28.50 16.72
N ASP A 502 27.20 -27.54 15.84
CA ASP A 502 28.12 -26.42 16.15
C ASP A 502 27.42 -25.23 16.86
N PHE A 503 26.10 -25.33 17.08
CA PHE A 503 25.27 -24.29 17.69
C PHE A 503 25.22 -24.49 19.21
N THR A 504 26.31 -24.11 19.88
CA THR A 504 26.39 -24.15 21.35
C THR A 504 25.30 -23.28 21.99
N ARG A 505 24.92 -23.61 23.23
CA ARG A 505 23.91 -22.86 24.01
C ARG A 505 24.21 -21.35 24.09
N GLU A 506 25.49 -20.99 24.08
CA GLU A 506 25.94 -19.60 24.06
C GLU A 506 25.65 -18.90 22.72
N LYS A 507 25.91 -19.57 21.59
CA LYS A 507 25.55 -19.05 20.25
C LYS A 507 24.04 -18.95 20.06
N GLN A 508 23.27 -19.91 20.59
CA GLN A 508 21.80 -19.85 20.62
C GLN A 508 21.31 -18.61 21.37
N ARG A 509 21.83 -18.37 22.58
CA ARG A 509 21.51 -17.19 23.37
C ARG A 509 21.92 -15.90 22.65
N GLN A 510 23.08 -15.88 21.99
CA GLN A 510 23.55 -14.72 21.22
C GLN A 510 22.65 -14.42 20.00
N ALA A 511 22.26 -15.45 19.23
CA ALA A 511 21.32 -15.30 18.13
C ALA A 511 19.96 -14.80 18.63
N TYR A 512 19.45 -15.38 19.72
CA TYR A 512 18.22 -14.95 20.36
C TYR A 512 18.28 -13.49 20.84
N LYS A 513 19.36 -13.09 21.52
CA LYS A 513 19.61 -11.71 21.93
C LYS A 513 19.63 -10.75 20.73
N GLY A 514 20.22 -11.17 19.61
CA GLY A 514 20.21 -10.42 18.36
C GLY A 514 18.80 -10.19 17.81
N VAL A 515 17.95 -11.22 17.80
CA VAL A 515 16.54 -11.12 17.37
C VAL A 515 15.75 -10.23 18.32
N VAL A 516 15.89 -10.40 19.64
CA VAL A 516 15.21 -9.56 20.65
C VAL A 516 15.59 -8.09 20.46
N ARG A 517 16.88 -7.79 20.28
CA ARG A 517 17.37 -6.43 20.03
C ARG A 517 16.74 -5.80 18.80
N GLU A 518 16.70 -6.53 17.69
CA GLU A 518 16.10 -6.07 16.43
C GLU A 518 14.59 -5.79 16.60
N PHE A 519 13.87 -6.69 17.26
CA PHE A 519 12.43 -6.58 17.46
C PHE A 519 12.02 -5.44 18.42
N LEU A 520 12.86 -5.16 19.42
CA LEU A 520 12.71 -3.99 20.29
C LEU A 520 13.02 -2.69 19.53
N ALA A 521 14.09 -2.66 18.72
CA ALA A 521 14.49 -1.50 17.93
C ALA A 521 13.47 -1.14 16.83
N GLU A 522 12.82 -2.14 16.23
CA GLU A 522 11.75 -1.93 15.24
C GLU A 522 10.40 -1.52 15.87
N GLY A 523 10.29 -1.58 17.21
CA GLY A 523 9.04 -1.38 17.93
C GLY A 523 7.98 -2.46 17.66
N TYR A 524 8.38 -3.64 17.17
CA TYR A 524 7.46 -4.78 17.00
C TYR A 524 7.10 -5.40 18.35
N VAL A 525 8.03 -5.33 19.29
CA VAL A 525 7.88 -5.82 20.66
C VAL A 525 8.20 -4.71 21.65
N ASN A 526 7.46 -4.68 22.76
CA ASN A 526 7.81 -3.89 23.92
C ASN A 526 8.34 -4.81 25.03
N PRO A 527 9.20 -4.32 25.95
CA PRO A 527 9.71 -5.13 27.07
C PRO A 527 8.62 -5.81 27.89
N ALA A 528 7.46 -5.16 28.06
CA ALA A 528 6.32 -5.73 28.79
C ALA A 528 5.65 -6.92 28.09
N ASN A 529 5.71 -6.98 26.75
CA ASN A 529 4.98 -7.97 25.95
C ASN A 529 5.93 -8.94 25.19
N SER A 530 7.24 -8.80 25.37
CA SER A 530 8.27 -9.59 24.67
C SER A 530 8.19 -11.07 24.96
N LEU A 531 7.91 -11.40 26.22
CA LEU A 531 7.75 -12.77 26.67
C LEU A 531 6.66 -13.50 25.87
N ASN A 532 5.49 -12.88 25.72
CA ASN A 532 4.35 -13.45 25.01
C ASN A 532 4.52 -13.43 23.49
N ARG A 533 5.01 -12.32 22.92
CA ARG A 533 5.17 -12.18 21.45
C ARG A 533 6.26 -13.10 20.89
N LEU A 534 7.31 -13.36 21.65
CA LEU A 534 8.43 -14.22 21.26
C LEU A 534 8.29 -15.65 21.77
N HIS A 535 7.15 -16.02 22.35
CA HIS A 535 6.94 -17.34 22.95
C HIS A 535 7.28 -18.49 21.98
N HIS A 536 6.88 -18.37 20.71
CA HIS A 536 7.17 -19.38 19.70
C HIS A 536 8.67 -19.54 19.45
N LEU A 537 9.38 -18.45 19.18
CA LEU A 537 10.84 -18.46 18.97
C LEU A 537 11.57 -19.02 20.19
N ARG A 538 11.13 -18.62 21.38
CA ARG A 538 11.71 -19.11 22.64
C ARG A 538 11.53 -20.60 22.81
N LYS A 539 10.34 -21.12 22.51
CA LYS A 539 10.05 -22.56 22.62
C LYS A 539 10.86 -23.37 21.60
N GLU A 540 11.04 -22.85 20.38
CA GLU A 540 11.86 -23.52 19.35
C GLU A 540 13.35 -23.53 19.71
N LEU A 541 13.85 -22.47 20.36
CA LEU A 541 15.25 -22.34 20.78
C LEU A 541 15.52 -22.85 22.22
N ASP A 542 14.53 -23.44 22.88
CA ASP A 542 14.60 -23.91 24.28
C ASP A 542 15.10 -22.84 25.28
N ILE A 543 14.64 -21.59 25.09
CA ILE A 543 14.98 -20.44 25.95
C ILE A 543 13.95 -20.29 27.08
N SER A 544 14.43 -20.45 28.31
CA SER A 544 13.62 -20.30 29.54
C SER A 544 13.18 -18.85 29.79
N ASP A 545 12.19 -18.65 30.67
CA ASP A 545 11.75 -17.30 31.08
C ASP A 545 12.90 -16.52 31.74
N ASN A 546 13.70 -17.20 32.56
CA ASN A 546 14.85 -16.61 33.24
C ASN A 546 15.92 -16.17 32.24
N GLU A 547 16.22 -16.98 31.23
CA GLU A 547 17.17 -16.61 30.17
C GLU A 547 16.68 -15.45 29.32
N HIS A 548 15.37 -15.37 29.04
CA HIS A 548 14.80 -14.20 28.38
C HIS A 548 15.01 -12.93 29.21
N ASN A 549 14.76 -12.98 30.52
CA ASN A 549 14.95 -11.84 31.40
C ASN A 549 16.42 -11.44 31.51
N LEU A 550 17.35 -12.41 31.60
CA LEU A 550 18.79 -12.14 31.56
C LEU A 550 19.20 -11.45 30.25
N VAL A 551 18.66 -11.89 29.11
CA VAL A 551 18.90 -11.24 27.81
C VAL A 551 18.37 -9.80 27.81
N LEU A 552 17.20 -9.54 28.41
CA LEU A 552 16.69 -8.17 28.54
C LEU A 552 17.58 -7.33 29.46
N GLU A 553 18.03 -7.86 30.59
CA GLU A 553 18.95 -7.16 31.51
C GLU A 553 20.27 -6.82 30.80
N GLU A 554 20.88 -7.78 30.11
CA GLU A 554 22.09 -7.54 29.32
C GLU A 554 21.87 -6.48 28.24
N LEU A 555 20.74 -6.52 27.52
CA LEU A 555 20.40 -5.49 26.53
C LEU A 555 20.15 -4.12 27.17
N GLY A 556 19.60 -4.08 28.39
CA GLY A 556 19.40 -2.85 29.15
C GLY A 556 20.70 -2.22 29.64
N ILE A 557 21.75 -3.02 29.84
CA ILE A 557 23.10 -2.54 30.16
C ILE A 557 23.80 -2.02 28.90
N GLU A 558 23.68 -2.74 27.78
CA GLU A 558 24.34 -2.37 26.51
C GLU A 558 23.70 -1.13 25.85
N ASP A 559 22.37 -1.07 25.82
CA ASP A 559 21.62 0.06 25.25
C ASP A 559 20.37 0.33 26.10
N PRO A 560 20.48 1.16 27.16
CA PRO A 560 19.37 1.49 28.05
C PRO A 560 18.16 2.10 27.32
N ASP A 561 18.39 2.73 26.16
CA ASP A 561 17.34 3.36 25.38
C ASP A 561 16.41 2.34 24.71
N LEU A 562 16.86 1.11 24.46
CA LEU A 562 16.02 0.04 23.90
C LEU A 562 14.88 -0.37 24.84
N LEU A 563 15.07 -0.23 26.15
CA LEU A 563 14.07 -0.58 27.16
C LEU A 563 13.29 0.62 27.70
N SER A 564 13.60 1.84 27.22
CA SER A 564 13.01 3.07 27.75
C SER A 564 11.52 3.20 27.37
N PRO A 565 10.59 3.25 28.35
CA PRO A 565 9.16 3.42 28.06
C PRO A 565 8.82 4.83 27.56
N TYR A 566 9.72 5.79 27.74
CA TYR A 566 9.54 7.19 27.32
C TYR A 566 9.87 7.41 25.84
N ARG A 567 10.45 6.42 25.17
CA ARG A 567 10.87 6.50 23.77
C ARG A 567 10.30 5.31 22.99
N PRO A 568 9.06 5.42 22.46
CA PRO A 568 8.51 4.37 21.62
C PRO A 568 9.37 4.26 20.36
N HIS A 569 9.87 3.06 20.12
CA HIS A 569 10.61 2.73 18.90
C HIS A 569 9.64 2.43 17.76
N SER A 570 10.03 2.76 16.55
CA SER A 570 9.29 2.42 15.33
C SER A 570 10.26 2.03 14.22
N LEU A 571 9.84 1.12 13.35
CA LEU A 571 10.62 0.69 12.19
C LEU A 571 10.92 1.89 11.27
N GLU A 572 9.93 2.77 11.10
CA GLU A 572 10.05 3.99 10.33
C GLU A 572 11.15 4.91 10.87
N ASP A 573 11.20 5.09 12.20
CA ASP A 573 12.24 5.89 12.85
C ASP A 573 13.60 5.21 12.76
N GLN A 574 13.66 3.88 12.92
CA GLN A 574 14.91 3.14 12.77
C GLN A 574 15.49 3.30 11.36
N ILE A 575 14.68 3.16 10.32
CA ILE A 575 15.09 3.35 8.92
C ILE A 575 15.55 4.80 8.70
N ARG A 576 14.81 5.79 9.24
CA ARG A 576 15.16 7.21 9.15
C ARG A 576 16.51 7.51 9.80
N LEU A 577 16.74 6.98 11.01
CA LEU A 577 17.97 7.21 11.77
C LEU A 577 19.17 6.46 11.18
N SER A 578 18.98 5.22 10.73
CA SER A 578 20.05 4.46 10.08
C SER A 578 20.49 5.11 8.78
N ALA A 579 19.55 5.58 7.95
CA ALA A 579 19.87 6.27 6.70
C ALA A 579 20.68 7.55 6.92
N TYR A 580 20.30 8.32 7.94
CA TYR A 580 21.04 9.52 8.32
C TYR A 580 22.44 9.17 8.83
N LYS A 581 22.58 8.12 9.65
CA LYS A 581 23.87 7.64 10.15
C LYS A 581 24.78 7.21 9.01
N ASP A 582 24.30 6.41 8.07
CA ASP A 582 25.08 5.92 6.93
C ASP A 582 25.60 7.09 6.05
N LEU A 583 24.77 8.12 5.84
CA LEU A 583 25.16 9.33 5.12
C LEU A 583 26.18 10.17 5.88
N LEU A 584 25.99 10.30 7.20
CA LEU A 584 26.91 11.02 8.06
C LEU A 584 28.29 10.32 8.11
N GLU A 585 28.32 9.00 8.28
CA GLU A 585 29.54 8.18 8.21
C GLU A 585 30.28 8.40 6.90
N ARG A 586 29.56 8.37 5.78
CA ARG A 586 30.16 8.61 4.46
C ARG A 586 30.75 10.00 4.33
N LEU A 587 30.05 11.04 4.80
CA LEU A 587 30.57 12.40 4.80
C LEU A 587 31.84 12.52 5.66
N LEU A 588 31.86 11.89 6.83
CA LEU A 588 33.04 11.85 7.71
C LEU A 588 34.19 11.05 7.09
N TYR A 589 33.90 9.95 6.41
CA TYR A 589 34.90 9.12 5.73
C TYR A 589 35.55 9.87 4.56
N LEU A 590 34.74 10.52 3.69
CA LEU A 590 35.25 11.35 2.60
C LEU A 590 36.12 12.50 3.13
N ARG A 591 35.76 13.10 4.27
CA ARG A 591 36.58 14.10 4.97
C ARG A 591 37.93 13.53 5.40
N LYS A 592 37.94 12.38 6.09
CA LYS A 592 39.17 11.72 6.58
C LYS A 592 40.17 11.48 5.44
N ASN A 593 39.68 11.06 4.27
CA ASN A 593 40.52 10.85 3.08
C ASN A 593 41.01 12.15 2.42
N GLN A 594 40.30 13.27 2.58
CA GLN A 594 40.68 14.55 1.95
C GLN A 594 41.68 15.38 2.77
N THR A 595 41.69 15.28 4.10
CA THR A 595 42.37 16.30 4.93
C THR A 595 43.58 15.87 5.75
N ASN A 596 43.90 14.58 5.95
CA ASN A 596 45.03 14.15 6.80
C ASN A 596 45.14 14.88 8.17
N LEU A 597 44.06 15.49 8.65
CA LEU A 597 44.03 16.39 9.82
C LEU A 597 43.12 15.81 10.90
N VAL A 598 43.66 15.78 12.11
CA VAL A 598 43.12 15.12 13.31
C VAL A 598 42.13 16.01 14.08
N THR A 599 41.92 17.28 13.70
CA THR A 599 41.09 18.22 14.48
C THR A 599 39.66 18.38 13.96
N VAL A 600 38.73 18.21 14.91
CA VAL A 600 37.26 18.23 14.75
C VAL A 600 36.74 19.67 14.90
N GLU A 601 37.18 20.59 14.05
CA GLU A 601 36.39 21.81 13.81
C GLU A 601 35.65 21.64 12.49
N LEU A 602 34.32 21.80 12.52
CA LEU A 602 33.49 21.80 11.32
C LEU A 602 33.63 23.14 10.63
N THR A 603 34.02 23.14 9.35
CA THR A 603 33.97 24.36 8.55
C THR A 603 32.53 24.88 8.49
N SER A 604 32.35 26.20 8.29
CA SER A 604 31.03 26.83 8.19
C SER A 604 30.16 26.21 7.08
N GLN A 605 30.80 25.74 6.00
CA GLN A 605 30.16 25.08 4.87
C GLN A 605 29.71 23.64 5.20
N GLU A 606 30.53 22.86 5.91
CA GLU A 606 30.15 21.51 6.37
C GLU A 606 29.04 21.57 7.42
N ALA A 607 29.09 22.54 8.32
CA ALA A 607 28.01 22.78 9.28
C ALA A 607 26.69 23.13 8.57
N ALA A 608 26.74 23.77 7.39
CA ALA A 608 25.57 24.01 6.56
C ALA A 608 25.06 22.74 5.89
N VAL A 609 25.95 21.87 5.39
CA VAL A 609 25.61 20.56 4.80
C VAL A 609 25.00 19.60 5.84
N LEU A 610 25.56 19.54 7.05
CA LEU A 610 24.98 18.75 8.14
C LEU A 610 23.62 19.30 8.54
N ARG A 611 23.47 20.62 8.62
CA ARG A 611 22.16 21.25 8.88
C ARG A 611 21.16 20.94 7.77
N SER A 612 21.56 20.88 6.50
CA SER A 612 20.65 20.50 5.42
C SER A 612 20.29 19.02 5.49
N LEU A 613 21.24 18.14 5.78
CA LEU A 613 21.00 16.70 5.92
C LEU A 613 20.07 16.39 7.10
N SER A 614 20.30 16.99 8.27
CA SER A 614 19.42 16.84 9.43
C SER A 614 18.02 17.37 9.15
N ARG A 615 17.88 18.41 8.33
CA ARG A 615 16.56 18.93 7.91
C ARG A 615 15.86 17.97 6.96
N GLU A 616 16.59 17.38 6.01
CA GLU A 616 16.04 16.43 5.04
C GLU A 616 15.45 15.19 5.73
N TYR A 617 16.21 14.59 6.67
CA TYR A 617 15.79 13.42 7.43
C TYR A 617 14.95 13.74 8.67
N ALA A 618 14.55 15.01 8.85
CA ALA A 618 13.79 15.51 10.00
C ALA A 618 14.40 15.12 11.37
N ILE A 619 15.73 15.04 11.45
CA ILE A 619 16.49 14.60 12.63
C ILE A 619 16.42 15.67 13.72
N SER A 620 16.14 15.25 14.94
CA SER A 620 16.19 16.12 16.12
C SER A 620 17.63 16.32 16.60
N PRO A 621 17.96 17.45 17.28
CA PRO A 621 19.31 17.68 17.79
C PRO A 621 19.77 16.58 18.73
N MET A 622 18.90 16.08 19.62
CA MET A 622 19.23 14.97 20.52
C MET A 622 19.58 13.67 19.75
N GLU A 623 18.90 13.41 18.63
CA GLU A 623 19.23 12.28 17.76
C GLU A 623 20.56 12.52 17.03
N ALA A 624 20.78 13.72 16.49
CA ALA A 624 22.02 14.08 15.81
C ALA A 624 23.24 14.00 16.75
N ASP A 625 23.16 14.61 17.94
CA ASP A 625 24.22 14.59 18.95
C ASP A 625 24.51 13.17 19.43
N ARG A 626 23.47 12.33 19.58
CA ARG A 626 23.64 10.92 19.91
C ARG A 626 24.38 10.19 18.79
N ILE A 627 23.89 10.27 17.55
CA ILE A 627 24.53 9.59 16.43
C ILE A 627 25.98 10.06 16.28
N PHE A 628 26.25 11.35 16.46
CA PHE A 628 27.61 11.89 16.41
C PHE A 628 28.50 11.33 17.54
N ARG A 629 27.98 11.21 18.77
CA ARG A 629 28.70 10.56 19.89
C ARG A 629 28.96 9.08 19.63
N ASP A 630 27.95 8.36 19.14
CA ASP A 630 28.05 6.93 18.85
C ASP A 630 29.10 6.68 17.74
N LEU A 631 29.17 7.57 16.75
CA LEU A 631 30.19 7.52 15.69
C LEU A 631 31.59 7.82 16.21
N ASN A 632 31.75 8.85 17.03
CA ASN A 632 33.04 9.19 17.65
C ASN A 632 33.54 8.10 18.61
N ALA A 633 32.66 7.34 19.25
CA ALA A 633 33.04 6.22 20.11
C ALA A 633 33.48 4.97 19.31
N SER A 634 33.11 4.89 18.02
CA SER A 634 33.43 3.77 17.13
C SER A 634 34.65 4.00 16.24
N LEU A 635 35.14 5.24 16.17
CA LEU A 635 36.36 5.66 15.47
C LEU A 635 37.54 5.68 16.44
#